data_AF-A0A2W5X418-F1
#
_entry.id   AF-A0A2W5X418-F1
#
_cell.length_a   1.000
_cell.length_b   1.000
_cell.length_c   1.000
_cell.angle_alpha   90.00
_cell.angle_beta   90.00
_cell.angle_gamma   90.00
#
_symmetry.space_group_name_H-M   'P 1'
#
loop_
_entity.id
_entity.type
_entity.pdbx_description
1 polymer ?
#
loop_
_entity_poly.entity_id
_entity_poly.type
_entity_poly.pdbx_seq_one_letter_code
_entity_poly.pdbx_strand_id
1 'polypeptide(L)'
;MERSMSMLDYARLNAELNSARRRFAQGDPIRHVMIEDFLDPQAATRAAAAFPSPQTMQIAFAGLAEVKNADQGIARLDPVFGSIFDELGSARFMRWLGAVTQIADLSADPDLHGGGLHQGADGSYLDVHADFNIHPRLRLYRRLNLLIYLNERWEPQWQGYLELWSRDMKERRQYIEPKFNRCVIMETHDHAFHGYKELRLPPGITRKSLASYYYSARPGDAQTNQEHDTLFVLRPEQQQATGLRQFFRRLTALSPSAIRPVVRALRGLLRMRE
;
A
#
# COMPACT_ATOMS: atom_id res chain seq x y z
N MET A 1 34.16 -2.48 15.59
CA MET A 1 33.77 -1.64 14.43
C MET A 1 32.62 -2.35 13.76
N GLU A 2 31.39 -2.02 14.16
CA GLU A 2 30.20 -2.59 13.50
C GLU A 2 30.21 -2.10 12.05
N ARG A 3 30.23 -3.04 11.09
CA ARG A 3 29.98 -2.69 9.69
C ARG A 3 28.60 -2.04 9.66
N SER A 4 28.51 -0.83 9.09
CA SER A 4 27.22 -0.22 8.75
C SER A 4 26.42 -1.24 7.94
N MET A 5 25.29 -1.69 8.49
CA MET A 5 24.40 -2.66 7.86
C MET A 5 23.84 -2.00 6.60
N SER A 6 24.03 -2.61 5.43
CA SER A 6 23.42 -2.13 4.20
C SER A 6 21.93 -2.46 4.21
N MET A 7 21.06 -1.55 3.75
CA MET A 7 19.62 -1.84 3.65
C MET A 7 19.24 -2.53 2.34
N LEU A 8 20.05 -2.41 1.28
CA LEU A 8 19.78 -2.92 -0.06
C LEU A 8 21.03 -3.53 -0.71
N ASP A 9 20.89 -4.71 -1.32
CA ASP A 9 21.95 -5.29 -2.16
C ASP A 9 21.94 -4.67 -3.56
N TYR A 10 22.67 -3.56 -3.71
CA TYR A 10 22.80 -2.90 -5.00
C TYR A 10 23.53 -3.71 -6.07
N ALA A 11 24.40 -4.65 -5.70
CA ALA A 11 25.08 -5.47 -6.70
C ALA A 11 24.03 -6.34 -7.41
N ARG A 12 23.16 -6.99 -6.63
CA ARG A 12 22.01 -7.75 -7.14
C ARG A 12 21.02 -6.86 -7.88
N LEU A 13 20.58 -5.75 -7.28
CA LEU A 13 19.62 -4.84 -7.90
C LEU A 13 20.12 -4.25 -9.23
N ASN A 14 21.43 -4.01 -9.38
CA ASN A 14 22.02 -3.56 -10.63
C ASN A 14 22.12 -4.69 -11.66
N ALA A 15 22.44 -5.92 -11.24
CA ALA A 15 22.44 -7.08 -12.13
C ALA A 15 21.05 -7.37 -12.72
N GLU A 16 19.99 -7.13 -11.93
CA GLU A 16 18.60 -7.35 -12.34
C GLU A 16 17.95 -6.14 -13.04
N LEU A 17 18.62 -4.99 -13.11
CA LEU A 17 18.05 -3.70 -13.52
C LEU A 17 17.31 -3.76 -14.86
N ASN A 18 17.92 -4.35 -15.89
CA ASN A 18 17.30 -4.43 -17.21
C ASN A 18 16.06 -5.34 -17.22
N SER A 19 16.06 -6.40 -16.42
CA SER A 19 14.89 -7.27 -16.24
C SER A 19 13.78 -6.54 -15.49
N ALA A 20 14.11 -5.85 -14.39
CA ALA A 20 13.17 -5.05 -13.62
C ALA A 20 12.53 -3.94 -14.46
N ARG A 21 13.33 -3.23 -15.27
CA ARG A 21 12.86 -2.20 -16.21
C ARG A 21 11.82 -2.76 -17.19
N ARG A 22 12.11 -3.90 -17.83
CA ARG A 22 11.16 -4.54 -18.77
C ARG A 22 9.87 -4.94 -18.07
N ARG A 23 9.96 -5.57 -16.90
CA ARG A 23 8.79 -5.99 -16.13
C ARG A 23 7.95 -4.80 -15.69
N PHE A 24 8.58 -3.71 -15.23
CA PHE A 24 7.88 -2.48 -14.89
C PHE A 24 7.13 -1.90 -16.10
N ALA A 25 7.81 -1.77 -17.24
CA ALA A 25 7.23 -1.24 -18.46
C ALA A 25 6.08 -2.08 -19.02
N GLN A 26 6.15 -3.41 -18.85
CA GLN A 26 5.15 -4.38 -19.34
C GLN A 26 4.06 -4.70 -18.32
N GLY A 27 4.11 -4.10 -17.11
CA GLY A 27 3.10 -4.32 -16.08
C GLY A 27 1.71 -3.91 -16.57
N ASP A 28 0.74 -4.82 -16.40
CA ASP A 28 -0.69 -4.63 -16.68
C ASP A 28 -1.48 -4.97 -15.39
N PRO A 29 -2.50 -4.19 -14.99
CA PRO A 29 -3.11 -3.06 -15.70
C PRO A 29 -2.42 -1.71 -15.48
N ILE A 30 -1.43 -1.69 -14.59
CA ILE A 30 -0.64 -0.53 -14.19
C ILE A 30 0.82 -0.91 -14.39
N ARG A 31 1.68 0.00 -14.85
CA ARG A 31 3.12 -0.26 -14.93
C ARG A 31 3.65 -0.57 -13.52
N HIS A 32 4.13 -1.80 -13.30
CA HIS A 32 4.55 -2.27 -11.99
C HIS A 32 5.59 -3.39 -12.08
N VAL A 33 6.39 -3.54 -11.02
CA VAL A 33 7.34 -4.65 -10.87
C VAL A 33 7.36 -5.15 -9.44
N MET A 34 7.41 -6.48 -9.29
CA MET A 34 7.64 -7.15 -8.02
C MET A 34 9.12 -7.53 -7.90
N ILE A 35 9.75 -7.27 -6.77
CA ILE A 35 11.14 -7.64 -6.52
C ILE A 35 11.17 -8.42 -5.21
N GLU A 36 11.52 -9.69 -5.31
CA GLU A 36 11.69 -10.54 -4.13
C GLU A 36 13.02 -10.22 -3.44
N ASP A 37 13.05 -10.51 -2.14
CA ASP A 37 14.22 -10.34 -1.27
C ASP A 37 14.84 -8.94 -1.38
N PHE A 38 13.98 -7.92 -1.44
CA PHE A 38 14.37 -6.57 -1.83
C PHE A 38 15.31 -5.89 -0.84
N LEU A 39 14.95 -5.91 0.45
CA LEU A 39 15.83 -5.47 1.53
C LEU A 39 16.92 -6.51 1.78
N ASP A 40 18.07 -6.05 2.29
CA ASP A 40 19.05 -6.94 2.89
C ASP A 40 18.36 -7.88 3.89
N PRO A 41 18.65 -9.19 3.89
CA PRO A 41 17.96 -10.16 4.74
C PRO A 41 17.97 -9.78 6.23
N GLN A 42 19.07 -9.21 6.75
CA GLN A 42 19.15 -8.82 8.16
C GLN A 42 18.26 -7.61 8.43
N ALA A 43 18.21 -6.64 7.51
CA ALA A 43 17.32 -5.49 7.61
C ALA A 43 15.84 -5.92 7.55
N ALA A 44 15.47 -6.84 6.65
CA ALA A 44 14.10 -7.36 6.53
C ALA A 44 13.65 -8.08 7.81
N THR A 45 14.48 -8.98 8.33
CA THR A 45 14.19 -9.72 9.57
C THR A 45 14.07 -8.78 10.76
N ARG A 46 14.98 -7.81 10.90
CA ARG A 46 14.92 -6.82 11.98
C ARG A 46 13.67 -5.95 11.87
N ALA A 47 13.33 -5.47 10.68
CA ALA A 47 12.13 -4.64 10.46
C ALA A 47 10.84 -5.39 10.78
N ALA A 48 10.75 -6.69 10.44
CA ALA A 48 9.58 -7.49 10.79
C ALA A 48 9.46 -7.75 12.30
N ALA A 49 10.57 -8.07 12.96
CA ALA A 49 10.62 -8.30 14.40
C ALA A 49 10.32 -7.02 15.21
N ALA A 50 10.79 -5.86 14.73
CA ALA A 50 10.62 -4.57 15.38
C ALA A 50 9.31 -3.84 15.02
N PHE A 51 8.45 -4.45 14.20
CA PHE A 51 7.22 -3.80 13.73
C PHE A 51 6.27 -3.54 14.93
N PRO A 52 5.79 -2.29 15.12
CA PRO A 52 4.93 -1.95 16.25
C PRO A 52 3.59 -2.68 16.21
N SER A 53 2.99 -2.92 17.37
CA SER A 53 1.62 -3.43 17.43
C SER A 53 0.62 -2.36 16.95
N PRO A 54 -0.55 -2.76 16.40
CA PRO A 54 -1.52 -1.79 15.86
C PRO A 54 -1.90 -0.70 16.86
N GLN A 55 -2.00 -1.04 18.15
CA GLN A 55 -2.42 -0.15 19.23
C GLN A 55 -1.37 0.92 19.58
N THR A 56 -0.11 0.72 19.20
CA THR A 56 0.99 1.65 19.50
C THR A 56 1.32 2.57 18.33
N MET A 57 0.73 2.33 17.15
CA MET A 57 0.92 3.17 15.96
C MET A 57 0.12 4.47 16.09
N GLN A 58 0.68 5.56 15.58
CA GLN A 58 0.13 6.91 15.78
C GLN A 58 -1.24 7.15 15.12
N ILE A 59 -1.50 6.50 13.99
CA ILE A 59 -2.68 6.76 13.18
C ILE A 59 -3.55 5.50 13.15
N ALA A 60 -4.84 5.67 13.44
CA ALA A 60 -5.84 4.63 13.30
C ALA A 60 -6.92 5.11 12.31
N PHE A 61 -6.94 4.51 11.12
CA PHE A 61 -8.01 4.69 10.16
C PHE A 61 -9.15 3.74 10.51
N ALA A 62 -10.34 4.30 10.72
CA ALA A 62 -11.56 3.55 11.04
C ALA A 62 -12.75 4.10 10.24
N GLY A 63 -12.54 4.28 8.94
CA GLY A 63 -13.47 4.93 8.02
C GLY A 63 -14.34 3.95 7.23
N LEU A 64 -15.12 4.54 6.31
CA LEU A 64 -15.97 3.80 5.36
C LEU A 64 -15.19 3.13 4.23
N ALA A 65 -14.02 3.66 3.90
CA ALA A 65 -13.21 3.23 2.76
C ALA A 65 -11.95 2.48 3.20
N GLU A 66 -11.55 2.61 4.46
CA GLU A 66 -10.39 1.91 4.99
C GLU A 66 -10.46 1.70 6.50
N VAL A 67 -9.89 0.56 6.93
CA VAL A 67 -9.64 0.24 8.33
C VAL A 67 -8.22 -0.30 8.43
N LYS A 68 -7.29 0.49 8.98
CA LYS A 68 -5.87 0.13 9.14
C LYS A 68 -5.20 1.05 10.17
N ASN A 69 -3.99 0.71 10.58
CA ASN A 69 -3.11 1.56 11.36
C ASN A 69 -1.93 2.04 10.51
N ALA A 70 -1.44 3.24 10.80
CA ALA A 70 -0.25 3.78 10.16
C ALA A 70 0.64 4.55 11.15
N ASP A 71 1.93 4.64 10.82
CA ASP A 71 2.90 5.44 11.57
C ASP A 71 3.90 6.08 10.60
N GLN A 72 3.99 7.40 10.65
CA GLN A 72 4.90 8.23 9.85
C GLN A 72 6.03 8.81 10.73
N GLY A 73 5.91 8.70 12.06
CA GLY A 73 6.88 9.22 13.02
C GLY A 73 8.10 8.33 13.17
N ILE A 74 8.81 8.05 12.08
CA ILE A 74 9.87 7.02 11.99
C ILE A 74 10.94 7.17 13.07
N ALA A 75 11.31 8.40 13.43
CA ALA A 75 12.30 8.69 14.48
C ALA A 75 11.94 8.13 15.87
N ARG A 76 10.66 7.80 16.12
CA ARG A 76 10.18 7.22 17.38
C ARG A 76 10.23 5.69 17.42
N LEU A 77 10.41 5.06 16.26
CA LEU A 77 10.36 3.62 16.07
C LEU A 77 11.77 3.02 16.15
N ASP A 78 11.89 1.71 15.96
CA ASP A 78 13.20 1.07 15.87
C ASP A 78 14.06 1.73 14.77
N PRO A 79 15.35 2.02 15.03
CA PRO A 79 16.24 2.67 14.08
C PRO A 79 16.36 1.98 12.71
N VAL A 80 15.99 0.70 12.60
CA VAL A 80 15.92 0.00 11.31
C VAL A 80 15.01 0.71 10.32
N PHE A 81 13.88 1.26 10.78
CA PHE A 81 12.94 1.95 9.89
C PHE A 81 13.54 3.24 9.35
N GLY A 82 14.21 4.03 10.22
CA GLY A 82 14.95 5.22 9.80
C GLY A 82 15.98 4.87 8.73
N SER A 83 16.79 3.84 8.99
CA SER A 83 17.81 3.38 8.04
C SER A 83 17.21 2.96 6.69
N ILE A 84 16.08 2.23 6.70
CA ILE A 84 15.38 1.83 5.47
C ILE A 84 14.86 3.05 4.70
N PHE A 85 14.14 3.97 5.35
CA PHE A 85 13.58 5.13 4.66
C PHE A 85 14.66 6.11 4.20
N ASP A 86 15.76 6.26 4.94
CA ASP A 86 16.94 7.04 4.51
C ASP A 86 17.57 6.44 3.25
N GLU A 87 17.71 5.10 3.18
CA GLU A 87 18.21 4.43 1.97
C GLU A 87 17.24 4.64 0.80
N LEU A 88 15.94 4.46 1.02
CA LEU A 88 14.90 4.69 0.01
C LEU A 88 14.79 6.16 -0.43
N GLY A 89 15.26 7.11 0.38
CA GLY A 89 15.38 8.52 0.01
C GLY A 89 16.72 8.90 -0.60
N SER A 90 17.70 7.99 -0.61
CA SER A 90 19.08 8.31 -0.99
C SER A 90 19.21 8.63 -2.48
N ALA A 91 20.19 9.47 -2.82
CA ALA A 91 20.51 9.77 -4.22
C ALA A 91 20.89 8.51 -5.02
N ARG A 92 21.47 7.50 -4.36
CA ARG A 92 21.82 6.22 -4.99
C ARG A 92 20.55 5.44 -5.37
N PHE A 93 19.60 5.36 -4.45
CA PHE A 93 18.33 4.70 -4.70
C PHE A 93 17.51 5.45 -5.75
N MET A 94 17.44 6.79 -5.68
CA MET A 94 16.72 7.60 -6.67
C MET A 94 17.23 7.36 -8.11
N ARG A 95 18.56 7.26 -8.30
CA ARG A 95 19.13 6.92 -9.61
C ARG A 95 18.72 5.53 -10.07
N TRP A 96 18.75 4.55 -9.18
CA TRP A 96 18.32 3.18 -9.52
C TRP A 96 16.83 3.12 -9.84
N LEU A 97 15.98 3.76 -9.03
CA LEU A 97 14.53 3.81 -9.22
C LEU A 97 14.15 4.50 -10.53
N GLY A 98 14.76 5.64 -10.84
CA GLY A 98 14.57 6.33 -12.12
C GLY A 98 15.03 5.46 -13.31
N ALA A 99 16.14 4.72 -13.16
CA ALA A 99 16.61 3.81 -14.19
C ALA A 99 15.67 2.60 -14.42
N VAL A 100 15.04 2.08 -13.37
CA VAL A 100 14.03 0.99 -13.48
C VAL A 100 12.74 1.52 -14.11
N THR A 101 12.24 2.66 -13.64
CA THR A 101 10.91 3.16 -14.00
C THR A 101 10.89 4.01 -15.26
N GLN A 102 12.05 4.49 -15.71
CA GLN A 102 12.19 5.47 -16.79
C GLN A 102 11.45 6.79 -16.49
N ILE A 103 11.32 7.13 -15.21
CA ILE A 103 10.79 8.42 -14.74
C ILE A 103 11.98 9.23 -14.22
N ALA A 104 12.20 10.39 -14.83
CA ALA A 104 13.27 11.31 -14.44
C ALA A 104 12.87 12.18 -13.25
N ASP A 105 13.87 12.76 -12.59
CA ASP A 105 13.72 13.80 -11.57
C ASP A 105 12.78 13.41 -10.41
N LEU A 106 12.83 12.13 -10.02
CA LEU A 106 12.11 11.62 -8.86
C LEU A 106 12.70 12.16 -7.56
N SER A 107 11.80 12.54 -6.65
CA SER A 107 12.12 12.92 -5.28
C SER A 107 11.27 12.07 -4.33
N ALA A 108 11.90 11.51 -3.29
CA ALA A 108 11.17 10.88 -2.19
C ALA A 108 10.47 11.95 -1.34
N ASP A 109 9.34 11.59 -0.74
CA ASP A 109 8.71 12.43 0.27
C ASP A 109 9.41 12.25 1.64
N PRO A 110 10.06 13.30 2.17
CA PRO A 110 10.76 13.23 3.45
C PRO A 110 9.80 13.12 4.66
N ASP A 111 8.53 13.50 4.52
CA ASP A 111 7.56 13.47 5.61
C ASP A 111 6.75 12.16 5.64
N LEU A 112 6.86 11.35 4.59
CA LEU A 112 6.08 10.12 4.40
C LEU A 112 4.56 10.37 4.52
N HIS A 113 4.07 11.47 3.95
CA HIS A 113 2.66 11.84 3.92
C HIS A 113 1.82 10.73 3.25
N GLY A 114 1.00 10.06 4.05
CA GLY A 114 0.22 8.89 3.66
C GLY A 114 1.03 7.59 3.53
N GLY A 115 2.36 7.66 3.66
CA GLY A 115 3.31 6.55 3.62
C GLY A 115 3.62 6.02 5.02
N GLY A 116 4.86 5.58 5.22
CA GLY A 116 5.37 5.07 6.50
C GLY A 116 5.05 3.58 6.71
N LEU A 117 4.90 3.17 7.97
CA LEU A 117 4.50 1.81 8.31
C LEU A 117 2.98 1.72 8.23
N HIS A 118 2.44 0.70 7.56
CA HIS A 118 1.02 0.37 7.55
C HIS A 118 0.78 -1.02 8.11
N GLN A 119 -0.28 -1.17 8.90
CA GLN A 119 -0.66 -2.44 9.50
C GLN A 119 -2.17 -2.67 9.49
N GLY A 120 -2.61 -3.85 9.05
CA GLY A 120 -4.01 -4.27 9.10
C GLY A 120 -4.21 -5.48 10.01
N ALA A 121 -5.10 -5.36 10.99
CA ALA A 121 -5.57 -6.50 11.79
C ALA A 121 -6.72 -7.26 11.08
N ASP A 122 -7.28 -8.30 11.70
CA ASP A 122 -8.47 -8.98 11.18
C ASP A 122 -9.61 -7.99 10.88
N GLY A 123 -10.29 -8.17 9.75
CA GLY A 123 -11.32 -7.24 9.25
C GLY A 123 -10.80 -5.91 8.65
N SER A 124 -9.49 -5.69 8.60
CA SER A 124 -8.89 -4.55 7.91
C SER A 124 -9.15 -4.61 6.40
N TYR A 125 -9.33 -3.45 5.75
CA TYR A 125 -9.49 -3.34 4.31
C TYR A 125 -9.03 -1.97 3.79
N LEU A 126 -8.83 -1.90 2.48
CA LEU A 126 -8.68 -0.65 1.74
C LEU A 126 -9.47 -0.79 0.43
N ASP A 127 -10.54 0.00 0.31
CA ASP A 127 -11.36 0.00 -0.89
C ASP A 127 -10.54 0.42 -2.11
N VAL A 128 -10.97 -0.03 -3.30
CA VAL A 128 -10.23 0.25 -4.53
C VAL A 128 -10.24 1.76 -4.77
N HIS A 129 -9.08 2.32 -5.09
CA HIS A 129 -8.92 3.74 -5.33
C HIS A 129 -7.78 4.05 -6.30
N ALA A 130 -7.82 5.24 -6.88
CA ALA A 130 -6.63 5.93 -7.37
C ALA A 130 -6.21 6.95 -6.29
N ASP A 131 -4.91 7.04 -6.04
CA ASP A 131 -4.35 7.96 -5.05
C ASP A 131 -4.56 9.43 -5.42
N PHE A 132 -4.49 10.32 -4.43
CA PHE A 132 -4.33 11.76 -4.69
C PHE A 132 -3.10 12.03 -5.57
N ASN A 133 -3.21 12.99 -6.48
CA ASN A 133 -2.19 13.20 -7.51
C ASN A 133 -1.10 14.20 -7.14
N ILE A 134 -1.38 15.19 -6.27
CA ILE A 134 -0.43 16.26 -5.91
C ILE A 134 -0.13 16.22 -4.42
N HIS A 135 1.15 16.25 -4.06
CA HIS A 135 1.56 16.34 -2.67
C HIS A 135 1.08 17.68 -2.05
N PRO A 136 0.37 17.68 -0.91
CA PRO A 136 -0.24 18.90 -0.37
C PRO A 136 0.78 20.00 -0.04
N ARG A 137 1.92 19.61 0.56
CA ARG A 137 3.04 20.53 0.89
C ARG A 137 4.03 20.77 -0.25
N LEU A 138 4.60 19.70 -0.86
CA LEU A 138 5.65 19.81 -1.87
C LEU A 138 5.15 20.35 -3.22
N ARG A 139 3.84 20.29 -3.49
CA ARG A 139 3.23 20.67 -4.78
C ARG A 139 3.85 19.94 -5.98
N LEU A 140 4.26 18.70 -5.77
CA LEU A 140 4.78 17.80 -6.80
C LEU A 140 3.76 16.72 -7.14
N TYR A 141 3.81 16.20 -8.36
CA TYR A 141 2.95 15.11 -8.82
C TYR A 141 3.46 13.78 -8.26
N ARG A 142 2.58 13.00 -7.62
CA ARG A 142 2.88 11.64 -7.18
C ARG A 142 3.05 10.76 -8.41
N ARG A 143 4.18 10.07 -8.53
CA ARG A 143 4.54 9.24 -9.69
C ARG A 143 4.59 7.76 -9.38
N LEU A 144 5.03 7.40 -8.18
CA LEU A 144 5.29 6.02 -7.82
C LEU A 144 4.88 5.73 -6.39
N ASN A 145 4.37 4.51 -6.19
CA ASN A 145 4.28 3.87 -4.90
C ASN A 145 5.28 2.73 -4.83
N LEU A 146 6.03 2.67 -3.74
CA LEU A 146 6.86 1.53 -3.37
C LEU A 146 6.32 0.95 -2.06
N LEU A 147 5.94 -0.33 -2.12
CA LEU A 147 5.42 -1.08 -0.98
C LEU A 147 6.35 -2.25 -0.68
N ILE A 148 6.80 -2.40 0.56
CA ILE A 148 7.59 -3.55 1.02
C ILE A 148 6.77 -4.32 2.03
N TYR A 149 6.52 -5.60 1.77
CA TYR A 149 5.74 -6.45 2.67
C TYR A 149 6.62 -7.22 3.65
N LEU A 150 6.15 -7.36 4.89
CA LEU A 150 6.90 -7.99 5.99
C LEU A 150 6.10 -9.12 6.66
N ASN A 151 5.39 -9.93 5.85
CA ASN A 151 4.53 -11.01 6.33
C ASN A 151 5.16 -12.37 6.03
N GLU A 152 5.74 -13.02 7.05
CA GLU A 152 6.48 -14.30 6.93
C GLU A 152 5.65 -15.43 6.29
N ARG A 153 4.36 -15.46 6.61
CA ARG A 153 3.40 -16.41 6.07
C ARG A 153 2.18 -15.65 5.59
N TRP A 154 1.63 -16.09 4.46
CA TRP A 154 0.35 -15.60 3.99
C TRP A 154 -0.46 -16.74 3.36
N GLU A 155 -1.71 -16.89 3.79
CA GLU A 155 -2.58 -17.96 3.29
C GLU A 155 -3.65 -17.37 2.35
N PRO A 156 -4.03 -18.05 1.25
CA PRO A 156 -5.03 -17.54 0.32
C PRO A 156 -6.37 -17.16 0.97
N GLN A 157 -6.83 -17.93 1.96
CA GLN A 157 -8.09 -17.66 2.68
C GLN A 157 -8.07 -16.37 3.50
N TRP A 158 -6.88 -15.82 3.81
CA TRP A 158 -6.72 -14.60 4.58
C TRP A 158 -7.02 -13.32 3.79
N GLN A 159 -7.20 -13.41 2.46
CA GLN A 159 -7.40 -12.26 1.56
C GLN A 159 -6.23 -11.27 1.64
N GLY A 160 -6.45 -9.96 1.49
CA GLY A 160 -5.40 -8.95 1.72
C GLY A 160 -4.31 -8.80 0.67
N TYR A 161 -4.41 -9.52 -0.44
CA TYR A 161 -3.53 -9.31 -1.59
C TYR A 161 -3.78 -7.92 -2.16
N LEU A 162 -2.72 -7.28 -2.65
CA LEU A 162 -2.83 -6.05 -3.40
C LEU A 162 -3.51 -6.36 -4.74
N GLU A 163 -4.67 -5.77 -4.95
CA GLU A 163 -5.43 -5.86 -6.19
C GLU A 163 -5.04 -4.69 -7.09
N LEU A 164 -4.71 -4.97 -8.37
CA LEU A 164 -4.57 -3.95 -9.40
C LEU A 164 -5.66 -4.17 -10.46
N TRP A 165 -6.40 -3.11 -10.79
CA TRP A 165 -7.60 -3.19 -11.61
C TRP A 165 -7.43 -2.49 -12.95
N SER A 166 -8.16 -2.98 -13.96
CA SER A 166 -8.25 -2.34 -15.27
C SER A 166 -8.76 -0.90 -15.14
N ARG A 167 -8.37 -0.03 -16.09
CA ARG A 167 -8.81 1.38 -16.13
C ARG A 167 -10.32 1.56 -16.06
N ASP A 168 -11.08 0.64 -16.64
CA ASP A 168 -12.55 0.68 -16.64
C ASP A 168 -13.19 -0.01 -15.41
N MET A 169 -12.36 -0.47 -14.46
CA MET A 169 -12.76 -1.12 -13.22
C MET A 169 -13.61 -2.39 -13.39
N LYS A 170 -13.58 -3.02 -14.57
CA LYS A 170 -14.31 -4.27 -14.84
C LYS A 170 -13.54 -5.51 -14.41
N GLU A 171 -12.22 -5.49 -14.50
CA GLU A 171 -11.38 -6.66 -14.28
C GLU A 171 -10.29 -6.38 -13.26
N ARG A 172 -10.17 -7.27 -12.27
CA ARG A 172 -8.98 -7.35 -11.43
C ARG A 172 -7.92 -8.14 -12.17
N ARG A 173 -6.95 -7.46 -12.77
CA ARG A 173 -5.92 -8.09 -13.62
C ARG A 173 -4.66 -8.51 -12.88
N GLN A 174 -4.38 -7.90 -11.72
CA GLN A 174 -3.35 -8.42 -10.83
C GLN A 174 -3.82 -8.60 -9.38
N TYR A 175 -3.21 -9.59 -8.73
CA TYR A 175 -3.47 -10.03 -7.37
C TYR A 175 -2.16 -10.46 -6.71
N ILE A 176 -1.54 -9.55 -5.96
CA ILE A 176 -0.17 -9.68 -5.48
C ILE A 176 -0.18 -10.04 -3.99
N GLU A 177 0.40 -11.20 -3.67
CA GLU A 177 0.57 -11.67 -2.29
C GLU A 177 1.45 -10.71 -1.50
N PRO A 178 1.06 -10.31 -0.26
CA PRO A 178 1.86 -9.44 0.58
C PRO A 178 2.98 -10.23 1.28
N LYS A 179 3.78 -10.97 0.51
CA LYS A 179 4.81 -11.89 0.98
C LYS A 179 6.00 -11.17 1.63
N PHE A 180 6.60 -11.78 2.65
CA PHE A 180 7.81 -11.27 3.29
C PHE A 180 8.91 -10.87 2.28
N ASN A 181 9.48 -9.69 2.53
CA ASN A 181 10.54 -9.05 1.75
C ASN A 181 10.25 -8.88 0.25
N ARG A 182 8.96 -8.91 -0.14
CA ARG A 182 8.52 -8.53 -1.48
C ARG A 182 8.33 -7.03 -1.55
N CYS A 183 9.04 -6.42 -2.48
CA CYS A 183 8.80 -5.05 -2.89
C CYS A 183 7.89 -5.01 -4.12
N VAL A 184 6.91 -4.11 -4.13
CA VAL A 184 6.10 -3.77 -5.29
C VAL A 184 6.33 -2.29 -5.60
N ILE A 185 6.82 -2.00 -6.80
CA ILE A 185 6.94 -0.64 -7.33
C ILE A 185 5.88 -0.50 -8.40
N MET A 186 4.98 0.48 -8.28
CA MET A 186 3.90 0.71 -9.24
C MET A 186 3.76 2.20 -9.56
N GLU A 187 3.46 2.50 -10.82
CA GLU A 187 3.12 3.85 -11.25
C GLU A 187 1.80 4.31 -10.64
N THR A 188 1.73 5.60 -10.31
CA THR A 188 0.52 6.24 -9.81
C THR A 188 0.01 7.25 -10.84
N HIS A 189 -1.28 7.15 -11.13
CA HIS A 189 -2.00 8.09 -11.99
C HIS A 189 -3.51 7.96 -11.71
N ASP A 190 -4.34 8.76 -12.37
CA ASP A 190 -5.77 8.94 -12.07
C ASP A 190 -6.64 7.69 -12.28
N HIS A 191 -6.04 6.65 -12.83
CA HIS A 191 -6.66 5.35 -13.13
C HIS A 191 -5.82 4.17 -12.62
N ALA A 192 -4.82 4.43 -11.78
CA ALA A 192 -4.00 3.40 -11.15
C ALA A 192 -4.80 2.75 -10.01
N PHE A 193 -5.90 2.09 -10.36
CA PHE A 193 -6.85 1.56 -9.39
C PHE A 193 -6.30 0.37 -8.64
N HIS A 194 -6.19 0.51 -7.33
CA HIS A 194 -5.67 -0.54 -6.46
C HIS A 194 -6.29 -0.52 -5.06
N GLY A 195 -6.14 -1.62 -4.34
CA GLY A 195 -6.65 -1.77 -2.97
C GLY A 195 -6.43 -3.19 -2.45
N TYR A 196 -7.04 -3.55 -1.33
CA TYR A 196 -7.05 -4.94 -0.86
C TYR A 196 -8.36 -5.30 -0.17
N LYS A 197 -8.79 -6.55 -0.32
CA LYS A 197 -10.02 -7.06 0.30
C LYS A 197 -9.90 -7.19 1.81
N GLU A 198 -11.06 -7.16 2.45
CA GLU A 198 -11.21 -7.38 3.89
C GLU A 198 -10.46 -8.64 4.35
N LEU A 199 -9.54 -8.44 5.28
CA LEU A 199 -8.70 -9.47 5.85
C LEU A 199 -9.51 -10.47 6.68
N ARG A 200 -9.12 -11.74 6.62
CA ARG A 200 -9.69 -12.83 7.43
C ARG A 200 -8.56 -13.57 8.15
N LEU A 201 -8.06 -12.98 9.23
CA LEU A 201 -6.83 -13.40 9.89
C LEU A 201 -7.10 -14.17 11.18
N PRO A 202 -6.28 -15.17 11.51
CA PRO A 202 -6.27 -15.74 12.85
C PRO A 202 -5.76 -14.72 13.87
N PRO A 203 -6.09 -14.91 15.16
CA PRO A 203 -5.61 -14.02 16.23
C PRO A 203 -4.08 -13.87 16.23
N GLY A 204 -3.60 -12.64 16.44
CA GLY A 204 -2.18 -12.32 16.51
C GLY A 204 -1.47 -12.10 15.17
N ILE A 205 -2.12 -12.42 14.04
CA ILE A 205 -1.58 -12.14 12.71
C ILE A 205 -2.08 -10.78 12.21
N THR A 206 -1.18 -10.02 11.60
CA THR A 206 -1.48 -8.73 10.97
C THR A 206 -0.81 -8.64 9.61
N ARG A 207 -1.41 -7.89 8.68
CA ARG A 207 -0.81 -7.52 7.40
C ARG A 207 0.08 -6.30 7.59
N LYS A 208 1.39 -6.45 7.41
CA LYS A 208 2.41 -5.40 7.57
C LYS A 208 2.99 -4.98 6.23
N SER A 209 3.16 -3.68 6.04
CA SER A 209 3.90 -3.12 4.92
C SER A 209 4.60 -1.81 5.28
N LEU A 210 5.72 -1.54 4.62
CA LEU A 210 6.33 -0.21 4.54
C LEU A 210 5.89 0.44 3.22
N ALA A 211 5.61 1.73 3.25
CA ALA A 211 5.17 2.49 2.08
C ALA A 211 6.00 3.77 1.92
N SER A 212 6.58 3.95 0.74
CA SER A 212 7.29 5.19 0.35
C SER A 212 6.82 5.63 -1.03
N TYR A 213 6.66 6.95 -1.20
CA TYR A 213 6.09 7.55 -2.40
C TYR A 213 7.08 8.53 -3.02
N TYR A 214 7.04 8.61 -4.35
CA TYR A 214 7.99 9.41 -5.11
C TYR A 214 7.26 10.34 -6.06
N TYR A 215 7.82 11.53 -6.22
CA TYR A 215 7.17 12.66 -6.86
C TYR A 215 8.08 13.28 -7.91
N SER A 216 7.49 14.01 -8.86
CA SER A 216 8.22 14.82 -9.83
C SER A 216 7.50 16.14 -10.09
N ALA A 217 8.22 17.15 -10.58
CA ALA A 217 7.66 18.45 -10.93
C ALA A 217 6.70 18.39 -12.13
N ARG A 218 6.80 17.36 -12.97
CA ARG A 218 5.95 17.15 -14.14
C ARG A 218 5.00 15.96 -13.93
N PRO A 219 3.75 16.03 -14.42
CA PRO A 219 2.86 14.88 -14.43
C PRO A 219 3.37 13.78 -15.38
N GLY A 220 2.89 12.56 -15.21
CA GLY A 220 2.93 11.54 -16.26
C GLY A 220 1.80 11.71 -17.27
N ASP A 221 1.89 11.03 -18.42
CA ASP A 221 0.92 11.16 -19.53
C ASP A 221 -0.51 10.79 -19.14
N ALA A 222 -0.66 9.89 -18.15
CA ALA A 222 -1.96 9.42 -17.65
C ALA A 222 -2.48 10.22 -16.44
N GLN A 223 -1.83 11.34 -16.09
CA GLN A 223 -2.21 12.19 -14.96
C GLN A 223 -2.83 13.51 -15.42
N THR A 224 -3.89 13.92 -14.74
CA THR A 224 -4.46 15.26 -14.87
C THR A 224 -3.60 16.31 -14.15
N ASN A 225 -3.67 17.55 -14.65
CA ASN A 225 -3.11 18.71 -13.96
C ASN A 225 -4.01 19.23 -12.84
N GLN A 226 -5.28 18.81 -12.80
CA GLN A 226 -6.22 19.22 -11.76
C GLN A 226 -5.94 18.44 -10.47
N GLU A 227 -5.71 19.16 -9.38
CA GLU A 227 -5.56 18.53 -8.06
C GLU A 227 -6.84 17.76 -7.68
N HIS A 228 -6.65 16.54 -7.17
CA HIS A 228 -7.74 15.74 -6.61
C HIS A 228 -7.26 14.90 -5.42
N ASP A 229 -8.18 14.61 -4.52
CA ASP A 229 -7.99 13.67 -3.42
C ASP A 229 -8.00 12.20 -3.91
N THR A 230 -7.90 11.26 -2.99
CA THR A 230 -8.05 9.83 -3.27
C THR A 230 -9.43 9.52 -3.86
N LEU A 231 -9.45 8.91 -5.04
CA LEU A 231 -10.65 8.60 -5.81
C LEU A 231 -11.09 7.15 -5.56
N PHE A 232 -12.00 6.94 -4.61
CA PHE A 232 -12.52 5.61 -4.30
C PHE A 232 -13.55 5.13 -5.34
N VAL A 233 -13.40 3.88 -5.76
CA VAL A 233 -14.29 3.20 -6.72
C VAL A 233 -14.82 1.91 -6.12
N LEU A 234 -16.13 1.68 -6.31
CA LEU A 234 -16.76 0.43 -5.89
C LEU A 234 -16.34 -0.70 -6.82
N ARG A 235 -16.05 -1.87 -6.24
CA ARG A 235 -15.83 -3.10 -7.00
C ARG A 235 -17.12 -3.53 -7.71
N PRO A 236 -17.05 -4.26 -8.84
CA PRO A 236 -18.23 -4.73 -9.56
C PRO A 236 -19.26 -5.46 -8.68
N GLU A 237 -18.81 -6.32 -7.77
CA GLU A 237 -19.69 -7.05 -6.84
C GLU A 237 -20.40 -6.14 -5.82
N GLN A 238 -19.81 -4.97 -5.53
CA GLN A 238 -20.41 -3.98 -4.65
C GLN A 238 -21.42 -3.11 -5.40
N GLN A 239 -21.19 -2.84 -6.69
CA GLN A 239 -22.10 -2.10 -7.56
C GLN A 239 -23.39 -2.87 -7.84
N GLN A 240 -23.33 -4.19 -7.98
CA GLN A 240 -24.53 -5.03 -8.19
C GLN A 240 -25.39 -5.17 -6.93
N ALA A 241 -24.79 -5.01 -5.75
CA ALA A 241 -25.46 -5.17 -4.46
C ALA A 241 -26.10 -3.86 -3.90
N THR A 242 -26.15 -2.80 -4.70
CA THR A 242 -26.53 -1.45 -4.24
C THR A 242 -28.04 -1.27 -4.08
N GLY A 243 -28.53 -1.66 -2.91
CA GLY A 243 -29.74 -1.11 -2.31
C GLY A 243 -29.60 -1.18 -0.80
N LEU A 244 -29.83 -2.37 -0.24
CA LEU A 244 -29.81 -2.58 1.21
C LEU A 244 -28.39 -2.68 1.80
N ARG A 245 -27.44 -3.33 1.12
CA ARG A 245 -26.08 -3.52 1.69
C ARG A 245 -25.33 -2.20 1.85
N GLN A 246 -25.50 -1.26 0.92
CA GLN A 246 -24.89 0.07 0.99
C GLN A 246 -25.54 0.94 2.08
N PHE A 247 -26.86 0.85 2.25
CA PHE A 247 -27.60 1.46 3.36
C PHE A 247 -27.08 0.96 4.73
N PHE A 248 -26.97 -0.35 4.91
CA PHE A 248 -26.47 -0.93 6.17
C PHE A 248 -24.97 -0.65 6.40
N ARG A 249 -24.14 -0.60 5.35
CA ARG A 249 -22.71 -0.20 5.48
C ARG A 249 -22.58 1.24 5.96
N ARG A 250 -23.38 2.16 5.40
CA ARG A 250 -23.43 3.57 5.83
C ARG A 250 -23.95 3.70 7.27
N LEU A 251 -25.04 3.00 7.62
CA LEU A 251 -25.58 2.99 8.98
C LEU A 251 -24.56 2.46 10.00
N THR A 252 -23.86 1.37 9.69
CA THR A 252 -22.89 0.79 10.63
C THR A 252 -21.71 1.72 10.90
N ALA A 253 -21.22 2.41 9.86
CA ALA A 253 -20.09 3.33 10.00
C ALA A 253 -20.45 4.62 10.74
N LEU A 254 -21.68 5.12 10.55
CA LEU A 254 -22.22 6.31 11.23
C LEU A 254 -22.77 5.99 12.63
N SER A 255 -22.90 4.72 13.00
CA SER A 255 -23.39 4.33 14.32
C SER A 255 -22.33 4.51 15.40
N PRO A 256 -22.69 5.11 16.55
CA PRO A 256 -21.86 5.11 17.75
C PRO A 256 -21.39 3.70 18.11
N SER A 257 -20.19 3.58 18.68
CA SER A 257 -19.54 2.31 19.02
C SER A 257 -20.45 1.35 19.82
N ALA A 258 -21.31 1.89 20.67
CA ALA A 258 -22.29 1.13 21.46
C ALA A 258 -23.36 0.40 20.63
N ILE A 259 -23.69 0.88 19.42
CA ILE A 259 -24.80 0.36 18.60
C ILE A 259 -24.29 -0.53 17.44
N ARG A 260 -22.99 -0.47 17.12
CA ARG A 260 -22.35 -1.30 16.08
C ARG A 260 -22.61 -2.81 16.21
N PRO A 261 -22.65 -3.43 17.41
CA PRO A 261 -22.97 -4.85 17.55
C PRO A 261 -24.40 -5.18 17.09
N VAL A 262 -25.36 -4.29 17.35
CA VAL A 262 -26.77 -4.44 16.96
C VAL A 262 -26.94 -4.32 15.44
N VAL A 263 -26.28 -3.35 14.81
CA VAL A 263 -26.30 -3.21 13.34
C VAL A 263 -25.61 -4.40 12.65
N ARG A 264 -24.53 -4.92 13.23
CA ARG A 264 -23.87 -6.15 12.74
C ARG A 264 -24.76 -7.39 12.90
N ALA A 265 -25.52 -7.51 13.98
CA ALA A 265 -26.47 -8.60 14.20
C ALA A 265 -27.64 -8.56 13.20
N LEU A 266 -28.19 -7.37 12.91
CA LEU A 266 -29.23 -7.18 11.89
C LEU A 266 -28.75 -7.58 10.47
N ARG A 267 -27.47 -7.33 10.16
CA ARG A 267 -26.84 -7.79 8.91
C ARG A 267 -26.70 -9.32 8.84
N GLY A 268 -26.50 -9.99 9.98
CA GLY A 268 -26.45 -11.45 10.07
C GLY A 268 -27.80 -12.13 9.80
N LEU A 269 -28.89 -11.56 10.33
CA LEU A 269 -30.27 -12.04 10.11
C LEU A 269 -30.72 -11.95 8.64
N LEU A 270 -30.28 -10.92 7.92
CA LEU A 270 -30.60 -10.75 6.49
C LEU A 270 -29.86 -11.74 5.57
N ARG A 271 -28.73 -12.30 6.01
CA ARG A 271 -28.00 -13.36 5.28
C ARG A 271 -28.66 -14.75 5.37
N MET A 272 -29.59 -14.95 6.29
CA MET A 272 -30.32 -16.22 6.45
C MET A 272 -31.59 -16.31 5.60
N ARG A 273 -31.89 -15.27 4.80
CA ARG A 273 -33.09 -15.18 3.95
C ARG A 273 -32.77 -15.07 2.45
N GLU A 274 -31.50 -15.22 2.06
CA GLU A 274 -31.06 -15.43 0.67
C GLU A 274 -30.69 -16.90 0.46
#